data_AF-A0A925ZPA3-F1
#
_entry.id   AF-A0A925ZPA3-F1
#
_cell.length_a   1.000
_cell.length_b   1.000
_cell.length_c   1.000
_cell.angle_alpha   90.00
_cell.angle_beta   90.00
_cell.angle_gamma   90.00
#
_symmetry.space_group_name_H-M   'P 1'
#
loop_
_entity.id
_entity.type
_entity.pdbx_description
1 polymer ?
#
loop_
_entity_poly.entity_id
_entity_poly.type
_entity_poly.pdbx_seq_one_letter_code
_entity_poly.pdbx_strand_id
1 'polypeptide(L)'
;MQREPFADYTSSEPRDPISAAIHLLGDRLGQVISTQAGPAALDLEEQVRRLSIEQRSSPDPDKNTSLHALVAQLSVAQLQMLIKAFTLYFGLVNLAEASERMRVLHERDRRDYPLPRAESTAA
;
A
#
# COMPACT_ATOMS: atom_id res chain seq x y z
N MET A 1 -23.37 6.05 7.94
CA MET A 1 -22.04 5.85 8.52
C MET A 1 -21.04 6.14 7.41
N GLN A 2 -20.48 7.35 7.41
CA GLN A 2 -19.46 7.78 6.46
C GLN A 2 -18.20 6.95 6.77
N ARG A 3 -17.75 6.15 5.81
CA ARG A 3 -16.55 5.31 5.94
C ARG A 3 -15.37 6.12 5.41
N GLU A 4 -14.42 6.41 6.28
CA GLU A 4 -13.17 7.08 5.93
C GLU A 4 -12.30 6.17 5.06
N PRO A 5 -11.66 6.70 3.99
CA PRO A 5 -10.92 5.91 3.02
C PRO A 5 -9.57 5.42 3.55
N PHE A 6 -9.07 4.35 2.92
CA PHE A 6 -7.85 3.56 3.22
C PHE A 6 -6.51 4.33 3.09
N ALA A 7 -6.56 5.67 3.00
CA ALA A 7 -5.65 6.45 2.18
C ALA A 7 -5.08 7.72 2.85
N ASP A 8 -4.95 7.76 4.17
CA ASP A 8 -4.44 8.95 4.87
C ASP A 8 -2.99 8.80 5.37
N TYR A 9 -2.14 8.11 4.60
CA TYR A 9 -0.72 7.90 4.96
C TYR A 9 0.28 8.69 4.12
N THR A 10 -0.17 9.52 3.18
CA THR A 10 0.70 10.42 2.41
C THR A 10 0.37 11.87 2.70
N SER A 11 0.60 12.31 3.93
CA SER A 11 0.49 13.73 4.29
C SER A 11 1.78 14.48 3.94
N SER A 12 1.87 15.00 2.70
CA SER A 12 2.50 16.31 2.38
C SER A 12 2.56 16.60 0.85
N GLU A 13 1.89 17.69 0.44
CA GLU A 13 2.05 18.42 -0.84
C GLU A 13 1.64 17.68 -2.15
N PRO A 14 1.43 18.40 -3.30
CA PRO A 14 0.38 18.09 -4.28
C PRO A 14 0.45 16.65 -4.74
N ARG A 15 -0.62 15.88 -4.43
CA ARG A 15 -0.70 14.41 -4.52
C ARG A 15 0.25 13.82 -5.56
N ASP A 16 1.39 13.33 -5.07
CA ASP A 16 2.33 12.53 -5.84
C ASP A 16 1.52 11.48 -6.65
N PRO A 17 1.72 11.39 -7.99
CA PRO A 17 1.06 10.37 -8.82
C PRO A 17 1.13 8.96 -8.23
N ILE A 18 2.22 8.63 -7.53
CA ILE A 18 2.41 7.35 -6.84
C ILE A 18 1.41 7.19 -5.70
N SER A 19 1.28 8.20 -4.83
CA SER A 19 0.32 8.21 -3.72
C SER A 19 -1.11 7.99 -4.23
N ALA A 20 -1.52 8.72 -5.27
CA ALA A 20 -2.86 8.59 -5.85
C ALA A 20 -3.11 7.17 -6.39
N ALA A 21 -2.11 6.56 -7.05
CA ALA A 21 -2.19 5.20 -7.55
C ALA A 21 -2.27 4.17 -6.42
N ILE A 22 -1.45 4.31 -5.37
CA ILE A 22 -1.48 3.42 -4.20
C ILE A 22 -2.85 3.46 -3.52
N HIS A 23 -3.43 4.64 -3.33
CA HIS A 23 -4.75 4.79 -2.73
C HIS A 23 -5.84 4.12 -3.56
N LEU A 24 -5.86 4.37 -4.87
CA LEU A 24 -6.81 3.73 -5.77
C LEU A 24 -6.71 2.20 -5.72
N LEU A 25 -5.49 1.65 -5.82
CA LEU A 25 -5.27 0.20 -5.79
C LEU A 25 -5.62 -0.40 -4.42
N GLY A 26 -5.33 0.33 -3.35
CA GLY A 26 -5.70 0.01 -1.98
C GLY A 26 -7.20 -0.11 -1.78
N ASP A 27 -7.96 0.90 -2.21
CA ASP A 27 -9.43 0.91 -2.13
C ASP A 27 -10.04 -0.27 -2.89
N ARG A 28 -9.46 -0.61 -4.06
CA ARG A 28 -9.90 -1.78 -4.84
C ARG A 28 -9.58 -3.09 -4.13
N LEU A 29 -8.42 -3.21 -3.53
CA LEU A 29 -8.08 -4.39 -2.73
C LEU A 29 -9.05 -4.54 -1.54
N GLY A 30 -9.38 -3.44 -0.85
CA GLY A 30 -10.36 -3.44 0.23
C GLY A 30 -11.75 -3.95 -0.22
N GLN A 31 -12.23 -3.46 -1.38
CA GLN A 31 -13.47 -3.97 -1.99
C GLN A 31 -13.42 -5.47 -2.27
N VAL A 32 -12.29 -5.96 -2.78
CA VAL A 32 -12.07 -7.38 -3.10
C VAL A 32 -12.04 -8.23 -1.83
N ILE A 33 -11.36 -7.77 -0.77
CA ILE A 33 -11.33 -8.45 0.54
C ILE A 33 -12.75 -8.52 1.12
N SER A 34 -13.48 -7.40 1.14
CA SER A 34 -14.85 -7.35 1.64
C SER A 34 -15.79 -8.27 0.87
N THR A 35 -15.63 -8.36 -0.46
CA THR A 35 -16.47 -9.21 -1.31
C THR A 35 -16.17 -10.69 -1.12
N GLN A 36 -14.90 -11.08 -1.00
CA GLN A 36 -14.50 -12.50 -0.96
C GLN A 36 -14.46 -13.10 0.44
N ALA A 37 -14.10 -12.31 1.45
CA ALA A 37 -13.91 -12.76 2.84
C ALA A 37 -14.87 -12.09 3.82
N GLY A 38 -15.75 -11.20 3.34
CA GLY A 38 -16.75 -10.51 4.12
C GLY A 38 -16.24 -9.20 4.77
N PRO A 39 -17.15 -8.34 5.23
CA PRO A 39 -16.80 -7.06 5.87
C PRO A 39 -15.89 -7.21 7.10
N ALA A 40 -16.12 -8.23 7.94
CA ALA A 40 -15.31 -8.46 9.13
C ALA A 40 -13.84 -8.79 8.83
N ALA A 41 -13.55 -9.35 7.65
CA ALA A 41 -12.18 -9.58 7.21
C ALA A 41 -11.46 -8.28 6.86
N LEU A 42 -12.17 -7.34 6.21
CA LEU A 42 -11.65 -6.01 5.93
C LEU A 42 -11.44 -5.23 7.23
N ASP A 43 -12.42 -5.25 8.14
CA ASP A 43 -12.31 -4.56 9.45
C ASP A 43 -11.09 -5.05 10.25
N LEU A 44 -10.84 -6.37 10.24
CA LEU A 44 -9.67 -6.97 10.88
C LEU A 44 -8.36 -6.52 10.21
N GLU A 45 -8.31 -6.49 8.88
CA GLU A 45 -7.15 -6.03 8.12
C GLU A 45 -6.82 -4.56 8.44
N GLU A 46 -7.82 -3.69 8.42
CA GLU A 46 -7.68 -2.27 8.76
C GLU A 46 -7.24 -2.07 10.21
N GLN A 47 -7.76 -2.86 11.14
CA GLN A 47 -7.34 -2.82 12.55
C GLN A 47 -5.86 -3.20 12.70
N VAL A 48 -5.43 -4.30 12.09
CA VAL A 48 -4.04 -4.77 12.17
C VAL A 48 -3.10 -3.76 11.49
N ARG A 49 -3.49 -3.20 10.34
CA ARG A 49 -2.74 -2.16 9.65
C ARG A 49 -2.53 -0.92 10.52
N ARG A 50 -3.62 -0.39 11.10
CA ARG A 50 -3.56 0.80 11.96
C ARG A 50 -2.62 0.60 13.14
N LEU A 51 -2.77 -0.50 13.87
CA LEU A 51 -1.90 -0.84 15.01
C LEU A 51 -0.43 -0.97 14.59
N SER A 52 -0.16 -1.60 13.43
CA SER A 52 1.19 -1.75 12.90
C SER A 52 1.84 -0.41 12.57
N ILE A 53 1.08 0.54 12.04
CA ILE A 53 1.59 1.87 11.69
C ILE A 53 1.80 2.72 12.94
N GLU A 54 0.83 2.71 13.87
CA GLU A 54 0.98 3.38 15.16
C GLU A 54 2.25 2.92 15.90
N GLN A 55 2.51 1.60 15.92
CA GLN A 55 3.70 1.02 16.52
C GLN A 55 4.99 1.48 15.83
N ARG A 56 4.98 1.63 14.50
CA ARG A 56 6.14 2.11 13.73
C ARG A 56 6.40 3.61 13.93
N SER A 57 5.35 4.42 13.98
CA SER A 57 5.44 5.88 14.10
C SER A 57 5.76 6.35 15.51
N SER A 58 5.35 5.60 16.53
CA SER A 58 5.62 5.89 17.94
C SER A 58 5.94 4.61 18.68
N PRO A 59 7.23 4.18 18.71
CA PRO A 59 7.64 2.97 19.41
C PRO A 59 7.38 3.09 20.91
N ASP A 60 6.25 2.53 21.35
CA ASP A 60 5.80 2.52 22.73
C ASP A 60 5.67 1.04 23.16
N PRO A 61 6.41 0.60 24.20
CA PRO A 61 6.35 -0.77 24.71
C PRO A 61 4.93 -1.25 25.03
N ASP A 62 4.06 -0.35 25.50
CA ASP A 62 2.69 -0.68 25.88
C ASP A 62 1.79 -0.85 24.64
N LYS A 63 2.05 -0.11 23.56
CA LYS A 63 1.33 -0.25 22.28
C LYS A 63 1.73 -1.51 21.52
N ASN A 64 2.99 -1.93 21.64
CA ASN A 64 3.47 -3.19 21.09
C ASN A 64 2.66 -4.39 21.63
N THR A 65 2.20 -4.31 22.88
CA THR A 65 1.37 -5.36 23.51
C THR A 65 0.02 -5.54 22.82
N SER A 66 -0.60 -4.48 22.31
CA SER A 66 -1.95 -4.54 21.73
C SER A 66 -2.01 -5.30 20.41
N LEU A 67 -1.03 -5.06 19.52
CA LEU A 67 -0.93 -5.80 18.25
C LEU A 67 -0.61 -7.28 18.48
N HIS A 68 0.36 -7.56 19.37
CA HIS A 68 0.71 -8.94 19.72
C HIS A 68 -0.48 -9.70 20.33
N ALA A 69 -1.22 -9.08 21.25
CA ALA A 69 -2.39 -9.69 21.87
C ALA A 69 -3.51 -9.96 20.86
N LEU A 70 -3.73 -9.06 19.90
CA LEU A 70 -4.70 -9.26 18.81
C LEU A 70 -4.30 -10.46 17.95
N VAL A 71 -3.07 -10.47 17.44
CA VAL A 71 -2.58 -11.54 16.55
C VAL A 71 -2.62 -12.91 17.23
N ALA A 72 -2.31 -12.97 18.53
CA ALA A 72 -2.34 -14.22 19.31
C ALA A 72 -3.74 -14.85 19.43
N GLN A 73 -4.81 -14.08 19.23
CA GLN A 73 -6.19 -14.55 19.31
C GLN A 73 -6.79 -14.94 17.95
N LEU A 74 -6.08 -14.69 16.85
CA LEU A 74 -6.60 -14.95 15.51
C LEU A 74 -6.55 -16.44 15.17
N SER A 75 -7.62 -16.90 14.52
CA SER A 75 -7.64 -18.22 13.90
C SER A 75 -6.63 -18.31 12.75
N VAL A 76 -6.21 -19.53 12.41
CA VAL A 76 -5.34 -19.79 11.25
C VAL A 76 -5.92 -19.22 9.95
N ALA A 77 -7.25 -19.31 9.76
CA ALA A 77 -7.92 -18.76 8.57
C ALA A 77 -7.81 -17.23 8.50
N GLN A 78 -7.98 -16.53 9.63
CA GLN A 78 -7.81 -15.08 9.71
C GLN A 78 -6.35 -14.68 9.44
N LEU A 79 -5.38 -15.40 10.01
CA LEU A 79 -3.95 -15.17 9.76
C LEU A 79 -3.61 -15.35 8.27
N GLN A 80 -4.10 -16.41 7.63
CA GLN A 80 -3.91 -16.63 6.20
C GLN A 80 -4.53 -15.52 5.35
N MET A 81 -5.72 -15.04 5.72
CA MET A 81 -6.37 -13.92 5.05
C MET A 81 -5.52 -12.65 5.17
N LEU A 82 -5.06 -12.31 6.38
CA LEU A 82 -4.20 -11.15 6.63
C LEU A 82 -2.90 -11.21 5.84
N ILE A 83 -2.21 -12.36 5.87
CA ILE A 83 -0.96 -12.54 5.11
C ILE A 83 -1.21 -12.27 3.63
N LYS A 84 -2.26 -12.85 3.04
CA LYS A 84 -2.61 -12.63 1.63
C LYS A 84 -2.92 -11.15 1.36
N ALA A 85 -3.70 -10.50 2.21
CA ALA A 85 -4.06 -9.09 2.05
C ALA A 85 -2.81 -8.19 2.06
N PHE A 86 -1.92 -8.35 3.04
CA PHE A 86 -0.69 -7.56 3.11
C PHE A 86 0.27 -7.87 1.96
N THR A 87 0.44 -9.15 1.59
CA THR A 87 1.28 -9.53 0.43
C THR A 87 0.77 -8.88 -0.85
N LEU A 88 -0.54 -8.92 -1.11
CA LEU A 88 -1.13 -8.27 -2.28
C LEU A 88 -0.96 -6.75 -2.22
N TYR A 89 -1.20 -6.14 -1.07
CA TYR A 89 -0.99 -4.70 -0.89
C TYR A 89 0.45 -4.28 -1.23
N PHE A 90 1.47 -4.96 -0.69
CA PHE A 90 2.86 -4.65 -1.03
C PHE A 90 3.17 -4.87 -2.52
N GLY A 91 2.58 -5.90 -3.14
CA GLY A 91 2.66 -6.10 -4.58
C GLY A 91 2.08 -4.93 -5.37
N LEU A 92 0.94 -4.39 -4.94
CA LEU A 92 0.29 -3.22 -5.57
C LEU A 92 1.11 -1.94 -5.41
N VAL A 93 1.71 -1.72 -4.23
CA VAL A 93 2.62 -0.58 -4.00
C VAL A 93 3.83 -0.67 -4.94
N ASN A 94 4.48 -1.83 -5.01
CA ASN A 94 5.61 -2.05 -5.91
C ASN A 94 5.22 -1.84 -7.38
N LEU A 95 4.02 -2.26 -7.78
CA LEU A 95 3.50 -2.06 -9.13
C LEU A 95 3.25 -0.57 -9.44
N ALA A 96 2.68 0.18 -8.50
CA ALA A 96 2.46 1.61 -8.65
C ALA A 96 3.78 2.36 -8.84
N GLU A 97 4.78 2.08 -8.00
CA GLU A 97 6.12 2.67 -8.11
C GLU A 97 6.81 2.31 -9.43
N ALA A 98 6.75 1.04 -9.85
CA ALA A 98 7.32 0.60 -11.12
C ALA A 98 6.67 1.28 -12.33
N SER A 99 5.33 1.45 -12.28
CA SER A 99 4.57 2.12 -13.32
C SER A 99 4.95 3.60 -13.43
N GLU A 100 5.09 4.29 -12.30
CA GLU A 100 5.55 5.68 -12.29
C GLU A 100 7.00 5.81 -12.78
N ARG A 101 7.89 4.92 -12.36
CA ARG A 101 9.27 4.89 -12.85
C ARG A 101 9.32 4.80 -14.38
N MET A 102 8.52 3.93 -14.99
CA MET A 102 8.43 3.84 -16.45
C MET A 102 7.84 5.13 -17.07
N ARG A 103 6.82 5.73 -16.45
CA ARG A 103 6.23 6.99 -16.92
C ARG A 103 7.26 8.12 -16.97
N VAL A 104 8.06 8.27 -15.90
CA VAL A 104 9.12 9.28 -15.81
C VAL A 104 10.21 9.04 -16.85
N LEU A 105 10.61 7.78 -17.08
CA LEU A 105 11.59 7.44 -18.12
C LEU A 105 11.09 7.80 -19.52
N HIS A 106 9.85 7.43 -19.87
CA HIS A 106 9.25 7.79 -21.15
C HIS A 106 9.08 9.30 -21.33
N GLU A 107 8.72 10.04 -20.28
CA GLU A 107 8.62 11.50 -20.34
C GLU A 107 9.98 12.14 -20.61
N ARG A 108 11.06 11.64 -19.99
CA ARG A 108 12.43 12.09 -20.26
C ARG A 108 12.83 11.81 -21.71
N ASP A 109 12.61 10.59 -22.19
CA ASP A 109 12.92 10.22 -23.58
C ASP A 109 12.18 11.13 -24.60
N ARG A 110 10.94 11.48 -24.32
CA ARG A 110 10.14 12.37 -25.18
C ARG A 110 10.64 13.81 -25.18
N ARG A 111 11.15 14.30 -24.04
CA ARG A 111 11.72 15.66 -23.92
C ARG A 111 13.06 15.79 -24.62
N ASP A 112 13.88 14.74 -24.54
CA ASP A 112 15.24 14.75 -25.08
C ASP A 112 15.29 14.36 -26.57
N TYR A 113 14.18 13.90 -27.16
CA TYR A 113 14.08 13.60 -28.59
C TYR A 113 14.32 14.87 -29.46
N PRO A 114 15.22 14.83 -30.47
CA PRO A 114 15.79 13.64 -31.10
C PRO A 114 17.21 13.25 -30.64
N LEU A 115 17.74 13.80 -29.54
CA LEU A 115 19.11 13.53 -29.09
C LEU A 115 19.24 12.10 -28.53
N PRO A 116 20.28 11.32 -28.92
CA PRO A 116 20.52 10.00 -28.34
C PRO A 116 20.86 10.10 -26.85
N ARG A 117 20.48 9.07 -26.07
CA ARG A 117 20.83 8.97 -24.64
C ARG A 117 22.36 8.96 -24.48
N ALA A 118 22.90 9.86 -23.65
CA ALA A 118 24.34 9.93 -23.36
C ALA A 118 24.91 8.65 -22.68
N GLU A 119 24.04 7.79 -22.17
CA GLU A 119 24.38 6.55 -21.46
C GLU A 119 24.13 5.28 -22.31
N SER A 120 23.80 5.42 -23.60
CA SER A 120 23.58 4.27 -24.48
C SER A 120 24.93 3.66 -24.88
N THR A 121 25.14 2.38 -24.61
CA THR A 121 26.36 1.61 -24.98
C THR A 121 26.50 1.34 -26.48
N ALA A 122 25.79 2.09 -27.31
CA ALA A 122 25.83 2.00 -28.78
C ALA A 122 26.46 3.27 -29.41
N ALA A 123 27.46 3.85 -28.72
CA ALA A 123 28.32 4.92 -29.22
C ALA A 123 29.68 4.34 -29.66
#